data_AF-A0A368TFE6-F1
#
_entry.id   AF-A0A368TFE6-F1
#
_cell.length_a   1.000
_cell.length_b   1.000
_cell.length_c   1.000
_cell.angle_alpha   90.00
_cell.angle_beta   90.00
_cell.angle_gamma   90.00
#
_symmetry.space_group_name_H-M   'P 1'
#
loop_
_entity.id
_entity.type
_entity.pdbx_description
1 polymer ?
#
loop_
_entity_poly.entity_id
_entity_poly.type
_entity_poly.pdbx_seq_one_letter_code
_entity_poly.pdbx_strand_id
1 'polypeptide(L)'
;MNNQIYILYHGSFGELVTGHLAMSELADRIVGLYDLKVASVSLDDPESDMPEDIPLFECDLLLVLGILPKAGDLVPIIASRTGAKAVIWPIEDPNLIPEGRYTIEDELNKNGIHVEFPEPLCTLDTSENEIVNTFAVHFGMPKFELRVNAKNMIIEEVKVIRDTPCGTASKIGPKIVGMSCKDMKSLEDKVMQMHDNECVAYMGPDRPIMQQAGRLLADAIKEGLV
;
A
#
# COMPACT_ATOMS: atom_id res chain seq x y z
N MET A 1 3.64 11.46 -16.60
CA MET A 1 4.90 10.68 -16.64
C MET A 1 4.53 9.23 -16.41
N ASN A 2 5.01 8.28 -17.22
CA ASN A 2 4.69 6.86 -17.04
C ASN A 2 5.79 6.21 -16.19
N ASN A 3 5.77 6.47 -14.88
CA ASN A 3 6.85 6.07 -13.99
C ASN A 3 6.86 4.54 -13.82
N GLN A 4 8.02 3.92 -14.08
CA GLN A 4 8.21 2.47 -13.98
C GLN A 4 8.30 2.04 -12.51
N ILE A 5 7.67 0.91 -12.19
CA ILE A 5 7.54 0.37 -10.84
C ILE A 5 8.21 -1.00 -10.77
N TYR A 6 9.17 -1.14 -9.86
CA TYR A 6 9.72 -2.44 -9.48
C TYR A 6 9.23 -2.79 -8.08
N ILE A 7 8.73 -4.02 -7.89
CA ILE A 7 8.11 -4.42 -6.62
C ILE A 7 8.97 -5.52 -5.97
N LEU A 8 9.48 -5.21 -4.78
CA LEU A 8 10.01 -6.19 -3.84
C LEU A 8 8.88 -6.55 -2.90
N TYR A 9 8.56 -7.84 -2.77
CA TYR A 9 7.48 -8.26 -1.90
C TYR A 9 7.86 -9.50 -1.09
N HIS A 10 7.11 -9.73 -0.01
CA HIS A 10 7.10 -11.01 0.68
C HIS A 10 5.79 -11.16 1.47
N GLY A 11 5.40 -12.42 1.71
CA GLY A 11 4.24 -12.76 2.53
C GLY A 11 2.89 -12.34 1.94
N SER A 12 1.83 -12.58 2.71
CA SER A 12 0.44 -12.40 2.26
C SER A 12 0.11 -10.96 1.87
N PHE A 13 0.66 -9.96 2.58
CA PHE A 13 0.47 -8.56 2.23
C PHE A 13 1.08 -8.25 0.86
N GLY A 14 2.33 -8.66 0.64
CA GLY A 14 3.03 -8.46 -0.61
C GLY A 14 2.31 -9.11 -1.80
N GLU A 15 1.87 -10.35 -1.64
CA GLU A 15 1.11 -11.09 -2.66
C GLU A 15 -0.22 -10.40 -3.01
N LEU A 16 -0.95 -9.94 -1.98
CA LEU A 16 -2.26 -9.35 -2.15
C LEU A 16 -2.18 -8.01 -2.90
N VAL A 17 -1.28 -7.10 -2.47
CA VAL A 17 -1.09 -5.81 -3.14
C VAL A 17 -0.53 -6.01 -4.54
N THR A 18 0.49 -6.85 -4.72
CA THR A 18 1.07 -7.12 -6.04
C THR A 18 0.04 -7.66 -7.02
N GLY A 19 -0.77 -8.63 -6.58
CA GLY A 19 -1.84 -9.21 -7.39
C GLY A 19 -2.90 -8.18 -7.79
N HIS A 20 -3.25 -7.26 -6.89
CA HIS A 20 -4.19 -6.19 -7.21
C HIS A 20 -3.62 -5.17 -8.21
N LEU A 21 -2.38 -4.70 -7.98
CA LEU A 21 -1.70 -3.75 -8.85
C LEU A 21 -1.52 -4.31 -10.27
N ALA A 22 -1.19 -5.60 -10.41
CA ALA A 22 -1.05 -6.28 -11.69
C ALA A 22 -2.38 -6.39 -12.48
N MET A 23 -3.53 -6.22 -11.82
CA MET A 23 -4.86 -6.24 -12.43
C MET A 23 -5.45 -4.85 -12.63
N SER A 24 -4.64 -3.80 -12.43
CA SER A 24 -5.06 -2.40 -12.46
C SER A 24 -4.48 -1.63 -13.63
N GLU A 25 -4.79 -0.34 -13.71
CA GLU A 25 -4.18 0.59 -14.67
C GLU A 25 -2.68 0.81 -14.48
N LEU A 26 -2.10 0.37 -13.35
CA LEU A 26 -0.65 0.38 -13.14
C LEU A 26 0.06 -0.86 -13.73
N ALA A 27 -0.66 -1.85 -14.26
CA ALA A 27 -0.06 -3.11 -14.73
C ALA A 27 1.07 -2.87 -15.76
N ASP A 28 0.85 -1.98 -16.73
CA ASP A 28 1.84 -1.65 -17.78
C ASP A 28 3.05 -0.85 -17.25
N ARG A 29 2.99 -0.38 -15.99
CA ARG A 29 4.08 0.31 -15.31
C ARG A 29 4.96 -0.64 -14.50
N ILE A 30 4.48 -1.85 -14.20
CA ILE A 30 5.23 -2.84 -13.42
C ILE A 30 6.27 -3.51 -14.31
N VAL A 31 7.54 -3.19 -14.08
CA VAL A 31 8.67 -3.75 -14.85
C VAL A 31 9.18 -5.07 -14.29
N GLY A 32 8.88 -5.36 -13.03
CA GLY A 32 9.29 -6.59 -12.39
C GLY A 32 8.69 -6.77 -11.00
N LEU A 33 8.68 -8.03 -10.57
CA LEU A 33 8.25 -8.48 -9.26
C LEU A 33 9.31 -9.43 -8.73
N TYR A 34 9.70 -9.29 -7.46
CA TYR A 34 10.63 -10.22 -6.83
C TYR A 34 10.25 -10.49 -5.38
N ASP A 35 10.14 -11.77 -5.05
CA ASP A 35 9.81 -12.24 -3.70
C ASP A 35 11.10 -12.30 -2.86
N LEU A 36 11.39 -11.25 -2.09
CA LEU A 36 12.63 -11.11 -1.34
C LEU A 36 12.56 -11.86 0.00
N LYS A 37 12.94 -13.14 -0.02
CA LYS A 37 12.88 -14.08 1.13
C LYS A 37 14.12 -14.08 2.02
N VAL A 38 14.97 -13.07 1.92
CA VAL A 38 16.22 -12.99 2.69
C VAL A 38 15.88 -12.83 4.17
N ALA A 39 16.31 -13.77 5.01
CA ALA A 39 15.97 -13.77 6.43
C ALA A 39 16.78 -12.74 7.23
N SER A 40 18.02 -12.48 6.82
CA SER A 40 18.94 -11.52 7.40
C SER A 40 20.12 -11.28 6.47
N VAL A 41 20.80 -10.16 6.65
CA VAL A 41 22.06 -9.85 5.96
C VAL A 41 23.19 -9.55 6.94
N SER A 42 24.41 -9.62 6.45
CA SER A 42 25.64 -9.17 7.09
C SER A 42 25.57 -7.68 7.38
N LEU A 43 25.96 -7.29 8.60
CA LEU A 43 26.03 -5.87 8.98
C LEU A 43 27.20 -5.14 8.31
N ASP A 44 28.27 -5.87 7.98
CA ASP A 44 29.49 -5.29 7.42
C ASP A 44 29.48 -5.27 5.88
N ASP A 45 28.79 -6.24 5.27
CA ASP A 45 28.70 -6.39 3.81
C ASP A 45 27.32 -6.92 3.39
N PRO A 46 26.25 -6.11 3.51
CA PRO A 46 24.90 -6.54 3.16
C PRO A 46 24.78 -7.03 1.71
N GLU A 47 25.57 -6.44 0.81
CA GLU A 47 25.54 -6.76 -0.62
C GLU A 47 25.88 -8.23 -0.90
N SER A 48 26.77 -8.82 -0.09
CA SER A 48 27.16 -10.23 -0.22
C SER A 48 26.00 -11.22 -0.02
N ASP A 49 24.92 -10.80 0.64
CA ASP A 49 23.70 -11.59 0.87
C ASP A 49 22.60 -11.31 -0.17
N MET A 50 22.89 -10.51 -1.20
CA MET A 50 21.96 -10.32 -2.32
C MET A 50 21.66 -11.66 -3.01
N PRO A 51 20.39 -11.98 -3.28
CA PRO A 51 20.07 -13.17 -4.07
C PRO A 51 20.71 -13.11 -5.46
N GLU A 52 21.36 -14.19 -5.89
CA GLU A 52 22.04 -14.24 -7.20
C GLU A 52 21.07 -14.09 -8.38
N ASP A 53 19.80 -14.42 -8.19
CA ASP A 53 18.76 -14.41 -9.21
C ASP A 53 17.92 -13.13 -9.21
N ILE A 54 18.19 -12.16 -8.33
CA ILE A 54 17.39 -10.93 -8.27
C ILE A 54 17.55 -10.11 -9.56
N PRO A 55 16.45 -9.87 -10.30
CA PRO A 55 16.52 -9.07 -11.50
C PRO A 55 16.53 -7.58 -11.14
N LEU A 56 17.57 -6.85 -11.53
CA LEU A 56 17.70 -5.41 -11.29
C LEU A 56 17.08 -4.60 -12.43
N PHE A 57 15.76 -4.63 -12.55
CA PHE A 57 15.03 -3.86 -13.55
C PHE A 57 15.13 -2.35 -13.28
N GLU A 58 15.43 -1.55 -14.30
CA GLU A 58 15.39 -0.09 -14.16
C GLU A 58 13.96 0.37 -13.79
N CYS A 59 13.85 1.23 -12.78
CA CYS A 59 12.57 1.75 -12.32
C CYS A 59 12.69 3.19 -11.79
N ASP A 60 11.56 3.91 -11.75
CA ASP A 60 11.46 5.21 -11.09
C ASP A 60 11.01 5.06 -9.63
N LEU A 61 10.14 4.08 -9.36
CA LEU A 61 9.56 3.79 -8.06
C LEU A 61 9.90 2.35 -7.64
N LEU A 62 10.51 2.18 -6.49
CA LEU A 62 10.65 0.90 -5.81
C LEU A 62 9.54 0.75 -4.76
N LEU A 63 8.70 -0.27 -4.89
CA LEU A 63 7.65 -0.58 -3.93
C LEU A 63 8.08 -1.77 -3.08
N VAL A 64 8.16 -1.59 -1.76
CA VAL A 64 8.69 -2.60 -0.82
C VAL A 64 7.58 -3.09 0.10
N LEU A 65 7.13 -4.32 -0.11
CA LEU A 65 5.89 -4.85 0.47
C LEU A 65 6.14 -6.06 1.36
N GLY A 66 6.19 -5.87 2.67
CA GLY A 66 6.17 -6.97 3.64
C GLY A 66 7.44 -7.81 3.71
N ILE A 67 8.57 -7.31 3.17
CA ILE A 67 9.88 -7.97 3.30
C ILE A 67 10.29 -8.10 4.77
N LEU A 68 11.18 -9.05 5.06
CA LEU A 68 11.65 -9.27 6.43
C LEU A 68 12.54 -8.10 6.91
N PRO A 69 12.43 -7.66 8.18
CA PRO A 69 13.15 -6.50 8.73
C PRO A 69 14.65 -6.48 8.47
N LYS A 70 15.28 -7.65 8.60
CA LYS A 70 16.73 -7.81 8.49
C LYS A 70 17.23 -7.92 7.05
N ALA A 71 16.33 -7.98 6.07
CA ALA A 71 16.69 -7.77 4.67
C ALA A 71 16.71 -6.29 4.29
N GLY A 72 16.36 -5.39 5.23
CA GLY A 72 16.13 -3.99 4.93
C GLY A 72 17.35 -3.25 4.36
N ASP A 73 18.56 -3.63 4.77
CA ASP A 73 19.80 -3.03 4.28
C ASP A 73 20.10 -3.35 2.81
N LEU A 74 19.37 -4.31 2.19
CA LEU A 74 19.42 -4.53 0.75
C LEU A 74 18.64 -3.46 -0.04
N VAL A 75 17.67 -2.79 0.57
CA VAL A 75 16.78 -1.86 -0.13
C VAL A 75 17.53 -0.65 -0.70
N PRO A 76 18.42 0.05 0.03
CA PRO A 76 19.24 1.12 -0.54
C PRO A 76 20.12 0.66 -1.71
N ILE A 77 20.69 -0.54 -1.61
CA ILE A 77 21.54 -1.14 -2.64
C ILE A 77 20.72 -1.41 -3.91
N ILE A 78 19.57 -2.07 -3.77
CA ILE A 78 18.66 -2.38 -4.87
C ILE A 78 18.16 -1.09 -5.50
N ALA A 79 17.65 -0.13 -4.71
CA ALA A 79 17.14 1.14 -5.20
C ALA A 79 18.19 1.91 -6.03
N SER A 80 19.44 1.93 -5.56
CA SER A 80 20.55 2.58 -6.27
C SER A 80 20.87 1.87 -7.60
N ARG A 81 20.87 0.53 -7.60
CA ARG A 81 21.18 -0.28 -8.80
C ARG A 81 20.08 -0.26 -9.85
N THR A 82 18.82 -0.10 -9.44
CA THR A 82 17.67 0.01 -10.34
C THR A 82 17.43 1.45 -10.80
N GLY A 83 18.19 2.43 -10.29
CA GLY A 83 18.00 3.84 -10.61
C GLY A 83 16.72 4.43 -10.03
N ALA A 84 16.15 3.80 -9.00
CA ALA A 84 14.95 4.26 -8.35
C ALA A 84 15.14 5.68 -7.80
N LYS A 85 14.12 6.51 -7.98
CA LYS A 85 14.10 7.91 -7.51
C LYS A 85 13.22 8.08 -6.28
N ALA A 86 12.30 7.14 -6.06
CA ALA A 86 11.46 7.07 -4.88
C ALA A 86 11.30 5.63 -4.40
N VAL A 87 11.10 5.46 -3.09
CA VAL A 87 10.75 4.21 -2.42
C VAL A 87 9.45 4.42 -1.64
N ILE A 88 8.48 3.53 -1.83
CA ILE A 88 7.32 3.43 -0.95
C ILE A 88 7.47 2.12 -0.17
N TRP A 89 7.57 2.22 1.16
CA TRP A 89 7.79 1.08 2.04
C TRP A 89 6.80 1.12 3.21
N PRO A 90 5.54 0.67 2.99
CA PRO A 90 4.53 0.71 4.02
C PRO A 90 4.85 -0.20 5.21
N ILE A 91 4.36 0.22 6.37
CA ILE A 91 4.35 -0.56 7.60
C ILE A 91 2.93 -1.08 7.81
N GLU A 92 2.73 -2.36 7.49
CA GLU A 92 1.43 -3.05 7.71
C GLU A 92 1.45 -3.95 8.94
N ASP A 93 2.65 -4.31 9.39
CA ASP A 93 2.89 -5.06 10.61
C ASP A 93 4.08 -4.42 11.34
N PRO A 94 3.95 -4.06 12.63
CA PRO A 94 5.04 -3.50 13.42
C PRO A 94 6.29 -4.41 13.47
N ASN A 95 6.11 -5.72 13.30
CA ASN A 95 7.19 -6.70 13.25
C ASN A 95 7.95 -6.69 11.92
N LEU A 96 7.48 -5.95 10.91
CA LEU A 96 8.11 -5.81 9.59
C LEU A 96 8.81 -4.45 9.41
N ILE A 97 8.90 -3.64 10.47
CA ILE A 97 9.68 -2.40 10.45
C ILE A 97 11.15 -2.76 10.25
N PRO A 98 11.87 -2.15 9.28
CA PRO A 98 13.28 -2.44 9.08
C PRO A 98 14.10 -2.09 10.32
N GLU A 99 15.01 -2.98 10.74
CA GLU A 99 15.82 -2.80 11.96
C GLU A 99 16.67 -1.52 11.89
N GLY A 100 17.19 -1.21 10.70
CA GLY A 100 17.96 -0.01 10.38
C GLY A 100 17.14 1.15 9.81
N ARG A 101 15.83 1.29 10.10
CA ARG A 101 14.94 2.27 9.44
C ARG A 101 15.58 3.65 9.21
N TYR A 102 16.12 4.27 10.27
CA TYR A 102 16.69 5.62 10.17
C TYR A 102 17.98 5.67 9.37
N THR A 103 18.85 4.65 9.47
CA THR A 103 20.09 4.59 8.70
C THR A 103 19.82 4.33 7.22
N ILE A 104 18.84 3.48 6.93
CA ILE A 104 18.33 3.22 5.58
C ILE A 104 17.75 4.49 4.96
N GLU A 105 16.92 5.22 5.71
CA GLU A 105 16.34 6.49 5.27
C GLU A 105 17.42 7.54 4.99
N ASP A 106 18.40 7.69 5.88
CA ASP A 106 19.54 8.59 5.68
C ASP A 106 20.37 8.21 4.44
N GLU A 107 20.57 6.92 4.18
CA GLU A 107 21.32 6.42 3.03
C GLU A 107 20.59 6.70 1.71
N LEU A 108 19.30 6.37 1.63
CA LEU A 108 18.45 6.68 0.48
C LEU A 108 18.47 8.18 0.18
N ASN A 109 18.28 9.02 1.21
CA ASN A 109 18.30 10.47 1.08
C ASN A 109 19.64 11.01 0.60
N LYS A 110 20.78 10.47 1.09
CA LYS A 110 22.12 10.84 0.59
C LYS A 110 22.33 10.51 -0.88
N ASN A 111 21.68 9.44 -1.36
CA ASN A 111 21.70 9.04 -2.76
C ASN A 111 20.64 9.78 -3.61
N GLY A 112 19.90 10.73 -3.02
CA GLY A 112 18.86 11.49 -3.71
C GLY A 112 17.59 10.68 -4.00
N ILE A 113 17.38 9.58 -3.28
CA ILE A 113 16.23 8.70 -3.40
C ILE A 113 15.25 9.04 -2.28
N HIS A 114 14.07 9.54 -2.63
CA HIS A 114 13.02 9.86 -1.67
C HIS A 114 12.43 8.58 -1.08
N VAL A 115 12.09 8.55 0.20
CA VAL A 115 11.43 7.39 0.82
C VAL A 115 10.25 7.80 1.69
N GLU A 116 9.17 7.03 1.62
CA GLU A 116 8.03 7.15 2.51
C GLU A 116 7.70 5.82 3.17
N PHE A 117 7.37 5.89 4.46
CA PHE A 117 6.90 4.76 5.26
C PHE A 117 5.44 4.95 5.72
N PRO A 118 4.44 4.92 4.81
CA PRO A 118 3.04 5.01 5.20
C PRO A 118 2.64 3.91 6.19
N GLU A 119 1.75 4.22 7.13
CA GLU A 119 1.31 3.27 8.13
C GLU A 119 -0.19 3.42 8.45
N PRO A 120 -1.05 2.55 7.90
CA PRO A 120 -0.81 1.60 6.79
C PRO A 120 -0.56 2.31 5.44
N LEU A 121 -0.31 1.55 4.36
CA LEU A 121 -0.25 2.07 2.99
C LEU A 121 -1.54 2.82 2.59
N CYS A 122 -2.67 2.47 3.19
CA CYS A 122 -3.93 3.18 3.02
C CYS A 122 -3.91 4.63 3.56
N THR A 123 -2.87 5.07 4.27
CA THR A 123 -2.73 6.48 4.69
C THR A 123 -2.12 7.37 3.63
N LEU A 124 -1.54 6.78 2.58
CA LEU A 124 -0.92 7.53 1.50
C LEU A 124 -1.99 8.28 0.69
N ASP A 125 -2.03 9.60 0.79
CA ASP A 125 -3.00 10.45 0.09
C ASP A 125 -2.33 11.33 -0.95
N THR A 126 -1.42 12.18 -0.48
CA THR A 126 -0.59 13.06 -1.29
C THR A 126 0.82 13.05 -0.73
N SER A 127 1.77 13.40 -1.58
CA SER A 127 3.19 13.47 -1.28
C SER A 127 3.77 14.77 -1.84
N GLU A 128 4.87 15.24 -1.30
CA GLU A 128 5.66 16.31 -1.93
C GLU A 128 6.51 15.77 -3.10
N ASN A 129 6.74 14.46 -3.14
CA ASN A 129 7.45 13.80 -4.21
C ASN A 129 6.51 13.44 -5.37
N GLU A 130 6.82 13.95 -6.56
CA GLU A 130 5.99 13.74 -7.75
C GLU A 130 5.84 12.26 -8.13
N ILE A 131 6.86 11.43 -7.91
CA ILE A 131 6.83 10.01 -8.26
C ILE A 131 5.91 9.25 -7.32
N VAL A 132 6.00 9.50 -6.02
CA VAL A 132 5.06 8.95 -5.03
C VAL A 132 3.62 9.41 -5.34
N ASN A 133 3.43 10.68 -5.71
CA ASN A 133 2.11 11.17 -6.13
C ASN A 133 1.55 10.41 -7.35
N THR A 134 2.38 10.00 -8.31
CA THR A 134 1.89 9.18 -9.44
C THR A 134 1.39 7.79 -9.04
N PHE A 135 1.71 7.32 -7.84
CA PHE A 135 1.11 6.13 -7.24
C PHE A 135 -0.13 6.51 -6.42
N ALA A 136 -0.01 7.56 -5.59
CA ALA A 136 -1.04 8.03 -4.67
C ALA A 136 -2.33 8.53 -5.35
N VAL A 137 -2.28 8.85 -6.65
CA VAL A 137 -3.48 9.15 -7.47
C VAL A 137 -4.35 7.92 -7.71
N HIS A 138 -3.75 6.73 -7.80
CA HIS A 138 -4.45 5.48 -8.13
C HIS A 138 -4.73 4.62 -6.90
N PHE A 139 -3.79 4.59 -5.95
CA PHE A 139 -3.84 3.75 -4.75
C PHE A 139 -3.41 4.49 -3.50
N GLY A 140 -4.05 4.17 -2.38
CA GLY A 140 -3.72 4.75 -1.08
C GLY A 140 -4.97 4.96 -0.25
N MET A 141 -5.17 6.18 0.25
CA MET A 141 -6.36 6.54 1.01
C MET A 141 -7.60 6.45 0.13
N PRO A 142 -8.56 5.54 0.40
CA PRO A 142 -9.63 5.26 -0.55
C PRO A 142 -10.50 6.51 -0.79
N LYS A 143 -11.12 6.58 -1.98
CA LYS A 143 -12.04 7.66 -2.33
C LYS A 143 -13.20 7.10 -3.14
N PHE A 144 -14.41 7.53 -2.81
CA PHE A 144 -15.63 7.07 -3.46
C PHE A 144 -16.49 8.23 -3.95
N GLU A 145 -17.28 7.94 -4.97
CA GLU A 145 -18.42 8.75 -5.42
C GLU A 145 -19.67 7.88 -5.27
N LEU A 146 -20.63 8.29 -4.43
CA LEU A 146 -21.85 7.53 -4.18
C LEU A 146 -23.07 8.30 -4.66
N ARG A 147 -24.07 7.56 -5.16
CA ARG A 147 -25.39 8.12 -5.47
C ARG A 147 -26.40 7.55 -4.49
N VAL A 148 -27.07 8.42 -3.75
CA VAL A 148 -28.04 8.04 -2.72
C VAL A 148 -29.44 8.47 -3.13
N ASN A 149 -30.42 7.59 -2.93
CA ASN A 149 -31.82 7.94 -3.07
C ASN A 149 -32.29 8.83 -1.91
N ALA A 150 -32.61 10.09 -2.20
CA ALA A 150 -32.99 11.07 -1.19
C ALA A 150 -34.27 10.72 -0.39
N LYS A 151 -35.14 9.84 -0.90
CA LYS A 151 -36.42 9.50 -0.22
C LYS A 151 -36.25 8.41 0.83
N ASN A 152 -35.49 7.37 0.51
CA ASN A 152 -35.33 6.20 1.38
C ASN A 152 -33.90 6.05 1.94
N MET A 153 -32.97 6.93 1.56
CA MET A 153 -31.57 6.94 1.98
C MET A 153 -30.89 5.59 1.70
N ILE A 154 -31.13 5.05 0.50
CA ILE A 154 -30.48 3.83 0.00
C ILE A 154 -29.37 4.22 -0.98
N ILE A 155 -28.21 3.58 -0.86
CA ILE A 155 -27.11 3.70 -1.83
C ILE A 155 -27.54 3.01 -3.12
N GLU A 156 -27.65 3.75 -4.22
CA GLU A 156 -28.06 3.25 -5.52
C GLU A 156 -26.87 2.94 -6.43
N GLU A 157 -25.79 3.73 -6.35
CA GLU A 157 -24.56 3.52 -7.12
C GLU A 157 -23.33 3.86 -6.27
N VAL A 158 -22.23 3.17 -6.56
CA VAL A 158 -20.91 3.40 -5.95
C VAL A 158 -19.86 3.32 -7.04
N LYS A 159 -18.98 4.31 -7.06
CA LYS A 159 -17.80 4.34 -7.92
C LYS A 159 -16.57 4.55 -7.05
N VAL A 160 -15.58 3.67 -7.22
CA VAL A 160 -14.27 3.82 -6.59
C VAL A 160 -13.45 4.80 -7.44
N ILE A 161 -13.08 5.93 -6.85
CA ILE A 161 -12.28 6.98 -7.49
C ILE A 161 -10.80 6.74 -7.26
N ARG A 162 -10.44 6.28 -6.05
CA ARG A 162 -9.11 5.81 -5.68
C ARG A 162 -9.27 4.59 -4.81
N ASP A 163 -8.56 3.52 -5.15
CA ASP A 163 -8.69 2.25 -4.45
C ASP A 163 -7.71 2.16 -3.28
N THR A 164 -7.96 1.24 -2.36
CA THR A 164 -6.91 0.82 -1.44
C THR A 164 -5.87 0.00 -2.20
N PRO A 165 -4.59 0.02 -1.79
CA PRO A 165 -3.54 -0.74 -2.46
C PRO A 165 -3.83 -2.24 -2.55
N CYS A 166 -4.51 -2.79 -1.53
CA CYS A 166 -4.96 -4.17 -1.45
C CYS A 166 -6.26 -4.48 -2.23
N GLY A 167 -6.92 -3.47 -2.81
CA GLY A 167 -8.16 -3.62 -3.59
C GLY A 167 -9.41 -3.81 -2.75
N THR A 168 -9.32 -3.65 -1.44
CA THR A 168 -10.46 -3.73 -0.52
C THR A 168 -11.57 -2.74 -0.87
N ALA A 169 -11.26 -1.52 -1.33
CA ALA A 169 -12.30 -0.57 -1.75
C ALA A 169 -13.05 -1.06 -2.99
N SER A 170 -12.37 -1.59 -4.02
CA SER A 170 -13.04 -2.23 -5.17
C SER A 170 -13.85 -3.47 -4.81
N LYS A 171 -13.42 -4.26 -3.82
CA LYS A 171 -14.16 -5.44 -3.37
C LYS A 171 -15.40 -5.08 -2.55
N ILE A 172 -15.35 -4.01 -1.76
CA ILE A 172 -16.45 -3.61 -0.84
C ILE A 172 -17.44 -2.65 -1.51
N GLY A 173 -16.99 -1.77 -2.41
CA GLY A 173 -17.83 -0.79 -3.08
C GLY A 173 -19.12 -1.37 -3.70
N PRO A 174 -19.06 -2.46 -4.48
CA PRO A 174 -20.26 -3.11 -5.02
C PRO A 174 -21.17 -3.72 -3.94
N LYS A 175 -20.60 -4.18 -2.82
CA LYS A 175 -21.34 -4.87 -1.74
C LYS A 175 -22.23 -3.92 -0.93
N ILE A 176 -21.90 -2.62 -0.89
CA ILE A 176 -22.68 -1.62 -0.15
C ILE A 176 -23.85 -1.03 -0.95
N VAL A 177 -23.96 -1.33 -2.25
CA VAL A 177 -25.13 -0.96 -3.06
C VAL A 177 -26.38 -1.63 -2.49
N GLY A 178 -27.46 -0.86 -2.33
CA GLY A 178 -28.70 -1.30 -1.69
C GLY A 178 -28.71 -1.20 -0.15
N MET A 179 -27.59 -0.82 0.47
CA MET A 179 -27.57 -0.55 1.92
C MET A 179 -28.19 0.81 2.25
N SER A 180 -28.77 0.90 3.45
CA SER A 180 -29.33 2.12 4.00
C SER A 180 -28.27 2.96 4.70
N CYS A 181 -28.22 4.25 4.40
CA CYS A 181 -27.41 5.25 5.11
C CYS A 181 -28.22 6.08 6.12
N LYS A 182 -29.46 5.68 6.48
CA LYS A 182 -30.21 6.32 7.58
C LYS A 182 -29.51 6.20 8.94
N ASP A 183 -28.92 5.04 9.19
CA ASP A 183 -28.11 4.78 10.39
C ASP A 183 -26.66 4.64 9.94
N MET A 184 -25.93 5.73 10.06
CA MET A 184 -24.52 5.79 9.67
C MET A 184 -23.64 4.87 10.50
N LYS A 185 -24.01 4.59 11.76
CA LYS A 185 -23.23 3.68 12.59
C LYS A 185 -23.41 2.24 12.13
N SER A 186 -24.63 1.84 11.79
CA SER A 186 -24.89 0.51 11.22
C SER A 186 -24.19 0.30 9.87
N LEU A 187 -24.12 1.33 9.02
CA LEU A 187 -23.36 1.26 7.77
C LEU A 187 -21.86 1.11 8.03
N GLU A 188 -21.30 1.93 8.91
CA GLU A 188 -19.89 1.86 9.32
C GLU A 188 -19.53 0.47 9.86
N ASP A 189 -20.33 -0.07 10.79
CA ASP A 189 -20.05 -1.38 11.40
C ASP A 189 -20.06 -2.50 10.36
N LYS A 190 -20.95 -2.44 9.36
CA LYS A 190 -20.96 -3.40 8.23
C LYS A 190 -19.73 -3.25 7.34
N VAL A 191 -19.32 -2.03 7.04
CA VAL A 191 -18.11 -1.76 6.24
C VAL A 191 -16.87 -2.29 6.97
N MET A 192 -16.73 -2.00 8.26
CA MET A 192 -15.65 -2.51 9.10
C MET A 192 -15.64 -4.05 9.11
N GLN A 193 -16.80 -4.68 9.29
CA GLN A 193 -16.90 -6.14 9.25
C GLN A 193 -16.49 -6.73 7.89
N MET A 194 -16.89 -6.09 6.78
CA MET A 194 -16.45 -6.53 5.45
C MET A 194 -14.95 -6.34 5.26
N HIS A 195 -14.38 -5.24 5.75
CA HIS A 195 -12.96 -4.94 5.69
C HIS A 195 -12.12 -5.99 6.43
N ASP A 196 -12.54 -6.40 7.63
CA ASP A 196 -11.82 -7.38 8.45
C ASP A 196 -11.68 -8.75 7.77
N ASN A 197 -12.53 -9.06 6.78
CA ASN A 197 -12.43 -10.29 5.97
C ASN A 197 -11.47 -10.17 4.77
N GLU A 198 -11.00 -8.96 4.45
CA GLU A 198 -10.21 -8.67 3.26
C GLU A 198 -8.78 -8.19 3.60
N CYS A 199 -8.61 -7.54 4.75
CA CYS A 199 -7.34 -6.95 5.15
C CYS A 199 -6.43 -7.95 5.87
N VAL A 200 -5.13 -7.86 5.60
CA VAL A 200 -4.09 -8.71 6.20
C VAL A 200 -3.11 -7.92 7.07
N ALA A 201 -3.42 -6.65 7.35
CA ALA A 201 -2.62 -5.81 8.23
C ALA A 201 -2.68 -6.30 9.68
N TYR A 202 -1.70 -5.89 10.48
CA TYR A 202 -1.57 -6.30 11.86
C TYR A 202 -2.77 -5.86 12.71
N MET A 203 -3.30 -6.83 13.46
CA MET A 203 -4.41 -6.68 14.38
C MET A 203 -3.90 -6.88 15.81
N GLY A 204 -3.45 -5.80 16.45
CA GLY A 204 -3.00 -5.83 17.84
C GLY A 204 -3.49 -4.64 18.65
N PRO A 205 -3.55 -4.78 19.99
CA PRO A 205 -4.12 -3.77 20.87
C PRO A 205 -3.29 -2.48 20.89
N ASP A 206 -1.97 -2.58 20.78
CA ASP A 206 -1.06 -1.44 20.93
C ASP A 206 -0.83 -0.67 19.62
N ARG A 207 -1.08 -1.32 18.48
CA ARG A 207 -0.86 -0.76 17.15
C ARG A 207 -1.89 -1.30 16.16
N PRO A 208 -3.15 -0.84 16.25
CA PRO A 208 -4.29 -1.42 15.54
C PRO A 208 -4.33 -0.97 14.06
N ILE A 209 -3.31 -1.36 13.28
CA ILE A 209 -3.12 -0.93 11.88
C ILE A 209 -4.31 -1.37 11.01
N MET A 210 -4.78 -2.61 11.17
CA MET A 210 -5.96 -3.12 10.45
C MET A 210 -7.20 -2.28 10.75
N GLN A 211 -7.46 -1.93 12.01
CA GLN A 211 -8.63 -1.13 12.37
C GLN A 211 -8.50 0.31 11.85
N GLN A 212 -7.29 0.87 11.81
CA GLN A 212 -7.04 2.16 11.17
C GLN A 212 -7.37 2.10 9.67
N ALA A 213 -6.92 1.07 8.95
CA ALA A 213 -7.27 0.87 7.54
C ALA A 213 -8.79 0.77 7.31
N GLY A 214 -9.49 0.03 8.17
CA GLY A 214 -10.95 -0.09 8.11
C GLY A 214 -11.64 1.25 8.33
N ARG A 215 -11.17 2.06 9.28
CA ARG A 215 -11.72 3.41 9.53
C ARG A 215 -11.53 4.32 8.34
N LEU A 216 -10.35 4.33 7.72
CA LEU A 216 -10.09 5.10 6.49
C LEU A 216 -11.07 4.74 5.38
N LEU A 217 -11.36 3.44 5.19
CA LEU A 217 -12.35 2.97 4.24
C LEU A 217 -13.76 3.46 4.58
N ALA A 218 -14.18 3.31 5.85
CA ALA A 218 -15.49 3.71 6.29
C ALA A 218 -15.69 5.23 6.17
N ASP A 219 -14.70 6.02 6.56
CA ASP A 219 -14.74 7.47 6.48
C ASP A 219 -14.77 7.94 5.03
N ALA A 220 -13.99 7.31 4.13
CA ALA A 220 -14.06 7.60 2.69
C ALA A 220 -15.46 7.30 2.08
N ILE A 221 -16.14 6.25 2.55
CA ILE A 221 -17.53 5.98 2.13
C ILE A 221 -18.46 7.07 2.66
N LYS A 222 -18.31 7.50 3.92
CA LYS A 222 -19.12 8.58 4.50
C LYS A 222 -18.94 9.89 3.74
N GLU A 223 -17.70 10.22 3.41
CA GLU A 223 -17.34 11.41 2.63
C GLU A 223 -17.89 11.35 1.21
N GLY A 224 -18.13 10.17 0.65
CA GLY A 224 -18.75 10.05 -0.67
C GLY A 224 -20.29 10.16 -0.67
N LEU A 225 -20.95 10.21 0.50
CA LEU A 225 -22.42 10.32 0.63
C LEU A 225 -22.97 11.75 0.48
N VAL A 226 -22.14 12.72 0.05
CA VAL A 226 -22.52 14.15 -0.08
C VAL A 226 -23.53 14.40 -1.20
#